data_AF-A0A7W7ZKY6-F1
#
_entry.id   AF-A0A7W7ZKY6-F1
#
_cell.length_a   1.000
_cell.length_b   1.000
_cell.length_c   1.000
_cell.angle_alpha   90.00
_cell.angle_beta   90.00
_cell.angle_gamma   90.00
#
_symmetry.space_group_name_H-M   'P 1'
#
loop_
_entity.id
_entity.type
_entity.pdbx_description
1 polymer ?
#
loop_
_entity_poly.entity_id
_entity_poly.type
_entity_poly.pdbx_seq_one_letter_code
_entity_poly.pdbx_strand_id
1 'polypeptide(L)'
;MEYPLSISTLNEAPQGGKRRNPLTCVMAEADLGPYTDFGLPEFFFGRLVEVTGDEIERFRQPPGVEVLFRGGAYAFEALESTGSFKPVRRS
;
A
#
# COMPACT_ATOMS: atom_id res chain seq x y z
N MET A 1 6.54 10.19 -10.89
CA MET A 1 7.79 9.61 -10.36
C MET A 1 7.44 8.25 -9.79
N GLU A 2 8.35 7.29 -9.84
CA GLU A 2 8.11 5.94 -9.31
C GLU A 2 8.62 5.79 -7.88
N TYR A 3 7.84 5.11 -7.05
CA TYR A 3 8.15 4.86 -5.66
C TYR A 3 7.91 3.40 -5.29
N PRO A 4 8.79 2.78 -4.47
CA PRO A 4 8.54 1.45 -3.94
C PRO A 4 7.48 1.49 -2.85
N LEU A 5 6.52 0.57 -2.94
CA LEU A 5 5.54 0.27 -1.90
C LEU A 5 5.73 -1.18 -1.44
N SER A 6 5.79 -1.41 -0.13
CA SER A 6 5.74 -2.78 0.40
C SER A 6 4.32 -3.14 0.79
N ILE A 7 3.80 -4.21 0.21
CA ILE A 7 2.50 -4.76 0.55
C ILE A 7 2.69 -5.81 1.63
N SER A 8 1.93 -5.73 2.71
CA SER A 8 1.98 -6.66 3.84
C SER A 8 0.57 -7.04 4.27
N THR A 9 0.44 -8.14 5.01
CA THR A 9 -0.78 -8.47 5.77
C THR A 9 -0.55 -8.25 7.26
N LEU A 10 -1.58 -7.83 7.96
CA LEU A 10 -1.62 -7.59 9.39
C LEU A 10 -2.63 -8.57 10.00
N ASN A 11 -2.11 -9.67 10.52
CA ASN A 11 -2.92 -10.76 11.07
C ASN A 11 -2.80 -10.77 12.59
N GLU A 12 -3.79 -11.34 13.28
CA GLU A 12 -3.62 -11.64 14.71
C GLU A 12 -2.53 -12.69 14.92
N ALA A 13 -1.65 -12.43 15.88
CA ALA A 13 -0.62 -13.36 16.27
C ALA A 13 -1.21 -14.41 17.23
N PRO A 14 -0.70 -15.67 17.21
CA PRO A 14 -1.18 -16.73 18.11
C PRO A 14 -1.08 -16.42 19.61
N GLN A 15 -0.26 -15.44 19.99
CA GLN A 15 0.03 -15.07 21.38
C GLN A 15 -0.72 -13.81 21.82
N GLY A 16 -1.69 -13.35 21.01
CA GLY A 16 -2.29 -12.03 21.14
C GLY A 16 -1.42 -10.94 20.47
N GLY A 17 -2.08 -9.89 19.97
CA GLY A 17 -1.43 -8.81 19.23
C GLY A 17 -1.49 -8.98 17.70
N LYS A 18 -0.97 -7.99 16.97
CA LYS A 18 -0.96 -7.98 15.50
C LYS A 18 0.46 -8.24 14.98
N ARG A 19 0.59 -9.15 14.00
CA ARG A 19 1.84 -9.44 13.31
C ARG A 19 1.73 -9.00 11.85
N ARG A 20 2.70 -8.19 11.43
CA ARG A 20 2.87 -7.82 10.03
C ARG A 20 3.66 -8.91 9.30
N ASN A 21 3.11 -9.45 8.21
CA ASN A 21 3.76 -10.41 7.34
C ASN A 21 3.93 -9.78 5.95
N PRO A 22 5.16 -9.62 5.44
CA PRO A 22 5.39 -9.07 4.11
C PRO A 22 4.80 -10.01 3.05
N LEU A 23 4.12 -9.42 2.05
CA LEU A 23 3.60 -10.14 0.89
C LEU A 23 4.53 -9.95 -0.32
N THR A 24 4.76 -8.70 -0.70
CA THR A 24 5.57 -8.35 -1.88
C THR A 24 5.97 -6.87 -1.84
N CYS A 25 6.88 -6.47 -2.72
CA CYS A 25 7.16 -5.07 -3.02
C CYS A 25 6.73 -4.77 -4.46
N VAL A 26 6.07 -3.65 -4.67
CA VAL A 26 5.60 -3.19 -5.98
C VAL A 26 6.07 -1.76 -6.21
N MET A 27 6.21 -1.37 -7.48
CA MET A 27 6.45 0.00 -7.86
C MET A 27 5.13 0.72 -8.08
N ALA A 28 5.08 2.01 -7.73
CA ALA A 28 3.94 2.87 -8.00
C ALA A 28 4.40 4.18 -8.62
N GLU A 29 3.80 4.52 -9.76
CA GLU A 29 3.81 5.90 -10.23
C GLU A 29 2.84 6.70 -9.38
N ALA A 30 3.34 7.72 -8.69
CA ALA A 30 2.52 8.58 -7.87
C ALA A 30 2.88 10.05 -8.06
N ASP A 31 1.88 10.91 -7.85
CA ASP A 31 2.06 12.33 -7.62
C ASP A 31 1.95 12.59 -6.11
N LEU A 32 3.10 12.87 -5.50
CA LEU A 32 3.18 13.17 -4.06
C LEU A 32 3.17 14.67 -3.78
N GLY A 33 3.08 15.52 -4.82
CA GLY A 33 3.15 16.98 -4.72
C GLY A 33 4.32 17.44 -3.84
N PRO A 34 4.08 18.17 -2.74
CA PRO A 34 5.14 18.69 -1.87
C PRO A 34 5.91 17.59 -1.12
N TYR A 35 5.41 16.35 -1.09
CA TYR A 35 6.06 15.21 -0.43
C TYR A 35 6.95 14.39 -1.38
N THR A 36 7.24 14.90 -2.58
CA THR A 36 8.02 14.21 -3.61
C THR A 36 9.36 13.69 -3.07
N ASP A 37 10.08 14.51 -2.31
CA ASP A 37 11.42 14.16 -1.81
C ASP A 37 11.39 13.62 -0.37
N PHE A 38 10.53 14.16 0.50
CA PHE A 38 10.48 13.82 1.91
C PHE A 38 9.07 13.93 2.50
N GLY A 39 8.88 13.32 3.68
CA GLY A 39 7.62 13.34 4.41
C GLY A 39 6.65 12.22 4.01
N LEU A 40 5.54 12.19 4.75
CA LEU A 40 4.48 11.20 4.63
C LEU A 40 3.16 11.93 4.43
N PRO A 41 2.59 11.92 3.22
CA PRO A 41 1.27 12.49 3.00
C PRO A 41 0.22 11.65 3.74
N GLU A 42 -0.87 12.29 4.16
CA GLU A 42 -2.02 11.59 4.77
C GLU A 42 -2.71 10.66 3.76
N PHE A 43 -2.71 11.04 2.48
CA PHE A 43 -3.12 10.20 1.36
C PHE A 43 -2.42 10.66 0.09
N PHE A 44 -2.38 9.82 -0.93
CA PHE A 44 -1.90 10.19 -2.26
C PHE A 44 -2.63 9.40 -3.34
N PHE A 45 -2.38 9.73 -4.60
CA PHE A 45 -2.92 8.99 -5.73
C PHE A 45 -1.79 8.44 -6.56
N GLY A 46 -2.01 7.28 -7.14
CA GLY A 46 -1.04 6.68 -8.02
C GLY A 46 -1.60 5.52 -8.80
N ARG A 47 -0.69 4.86 -9.50
CA ARG A 47 -0.94 3.64 -10.23
C ARG A 47 0.18 2.65 -9.94
N LEU A 48 -0.19 1.43 -9.59
CA LEU A 48 0.79 0.36 -9.45
C LEU A 48 1.35 -0.02 -10.82
N VAL A 49 2.66 -0.22 -10.91
CA VAL A 49 3.41 -0.51 -12.15
C VAL A 49 3.85 -1.98 -12.13
N GLU A 50 3.81 -2.62 -13.30
CA GLU A 50 4.24 -4.02 -13.50
C GLU A 50 3.51 -5.06 -12.65
N VAL A 51 2.28 -4.75 -12.21
CA VAL A 51 1.45 -5.68 -11.44
C VAL A 51 0.34 -6.27 -12.30
N THR A 52 0.10 -7.56 -12.13
CA THR A 52 -0.97 -8.29 -12.80
C THR A 52 -2.33 -8.03 -12.16
N GLY A 53 -3.41 -8.28 -12.91
CA GLY A 53 -4.78 -8.20 -12.37
C GLY A 53 -5.00 -9.10 -11.16
N ASP A 54 -4.44 -10.31 -11.17
CA ASP A 54 -4.55 -11.26 -10.06
C ASP A 54 -3.87 -10.73 -8.79
N GLU A 55 -2.73 -10.06 -8.91
CA GLU A 55 -2.06 -9.40 -7.78
C GLU A 55 -2.88 -8.24 -7.23
N ILE A 56 -3.49 -7.43 -8.11
CA ILE A 56 -4.39 -6.34 -7.71
C ILE A 56 -5.58 -6.89 -6.92
N GLU A 57 -6.20 -7.98 -7.39
CA GLU A 57 -7.30 -8.63 -6.67
C GLU A 57 -6.85 -9.16 -5.31
N ARG A 58 -5.64 -9.72 -5.20
CA ARG A 58 -5.09 -10.15 -3.91
C ARG A 58 -4.88 -9.00 -2.94
N PHE A 59 -4.54 -7.81 -3.42
CA PHE A 59 -4.40 -6.62 -2.58
C PHE A 59 -5.75 -6.04 -2.14
N ARG A 60 -6.84 -6.29 -2.89
CA ARG A 60 -8.21 -5.86 -2.57
C ARG A 60 -8.89 -6.68 -1.48
N GLN A 61 -8.48 -7.93 -1.25
CA GLN A 61 -9.17 -8.84 -0.33
C GLN A 61 -8.85 -8.53 1.17
N PRO A 62 -9.84 -8.28 2.05
CA PRO A 62 -9.62 -7.98 3.47
C PRO A 62 -9.91 -9.19 4.40
N PRO A 63 -9.49 -9.14 5.69
CA PRO A 63 -8.86 -8.02 6.40
C PRO A 63 -7.36 -8.22 6.63
N GLY A 64 -6.61 -7.10 6.59
CA GLY A 64 -5.21 -7.06 7.05
C GLY A 64 -4.22 -6.46 6.05
N VAL A 65 -4.57 -6.22 4.80
CA VAL A 65 -3.60 -5.64 3.85
C VAL A 65 -3.19 -4.23 4.28
N GLU A 66 -1.88 -4.02 4.40
CA GLU A 66 -1.23 -2.74 4.66
C GLU A 66 -0.26 -2.42 3.52
N VAL A 67 -0.20 -1.15 3.18
CA VAL A 67 0.77 -0.59 2.24
C VAL A 67 1.77 0.19 3.07
N LEU A 68 3.04 -0.20 3.01
CA LEU A 68 4.12 0.53 3.65
C LEU A 68 4.81 1.43 2.64
N PHE A 69 4.91 2.71 2.99
CA PHE A 69 5.58 3.72 2.19
C PHE A 69 6.40 4.62 3.10
N ARG A 70 7.73 4.70 2.86
CA ARG A 70 8.67 5.52 3.66
C ARG A 70 8.53 5.36 5.18
N GLY A 71 8.23 4.14 5.64
CA GLY A 71 8.01 3.82 7.05
C GLY A 71 6.61 4.16 7.58
N GLY A 72 5.76 4.83 6.81
CA GLY A 72 4.34 5.01 7.10
C GLY A 72 3.52 3.78 6.69
N ALA A 73 2.50 3.45 7.48
CA ALA A 73 1.52 2.41 7.15
C ALA A 73 0.26 3.04 6.60
N TYR A 74 -0.28 2.46 5.54
CA TYR A 74 -1.48 2.91 4.85
C TYR A 74 -2.42 1.73 4.59
N ALA A 75 -3.68 2.04 4.32
CA ALA A 75 -4.65 1.10 3.76
C ALA A 75 -5.17 1.66 2.44
N PHE A 76 -5.39 0.79 1.45
CA PHE A 76 -6.09 1.20 0.23
C PHE A 76 -7.55 1.56 0.58
N GLU A 77 -7.90 2.83 0.47
CA GLU A 77 -9.30 3.27 0.49
C GLU A 77 -9.97 2.95 -0.85
N ALA A 78 -9.19 3.09 -1.93
CA ALA A 78 -9.56 2.64 -3.27
C ALA A 78 -8.36 1.96 -3.93
N LEU A 79 -8.63 0.87 -4.65
CA LEU A 79 -7.71 0.21 -5.56
C LEU A 79 -8.55 -0.32 -6.71
N GLU A 80 -8.35 0.21 -7.92
CA GLU A 80 -9.04 -0.17 -9.15
C GLU A 80 -8.33 -1.35 -9.84
N SER A 81 -9.05 -2.10 -10.68
CA SER A 81 -8.50 -3.26 -11.40
C SER A 81 -7.43 -2.86 -12.42
N THR A 82 -7.37 -1.58 -12.78
CA THR A 82 -6.34 -0.97 -13.61
C THR A 82 -5.03 -0.70 -12.86
N GLY A 83 -5.02 -0.89 -11.55
CA GLY A 83 -3.92 -0.56 -10.64
C GLY A 83 -3.95 0.87 -10.13
N SER A 84 -4.92 1.70 -10.53
CA SER A 84 -5.10 3.05 -9.96
C SER A 84 -5.54 2.94 -8.51
N PHE A 85 -4.97 3.73 -7.61
CA PHE A 85 -5.24 3.59 -6.18
C PHE A 85 -5.21 4.92 -5.42
N LYS A 86 -5.82 4.87 -4.22
CA LYS A 86 -5.75 5.90 -3.19
C LYS A 86 -5.52 5.23 -1.83
N PRO A 87 -4.31 5.30 -1.24
CA PRO A 87 -4.08 4.82 0.09
C PRO A 87 -4.28 5.96 1.11
N VAL A 88 -4.78 5.62 2.28
CA VAL A 88 -4.93 6.55 3.40
C VAL A 88 -4.09 6.06 4.56
N ARG A 89 -3.35 6.98 5.17
CA ARG A 89 -2.43 6.68 6.25
C ARG A 89 -3.19 6.15 7.45
N ARG A 90 -2.64 5.13 8.10
CA ARG A 90 -3.09 4.65 9.39
C ARG A 90 -2.35 5.40 10.50
N SER A 91 -3.12 6.01 11.38
CA SER A 91 -2.66 6.64 12.64
C SER A 91 -2.18 5.61 13.65
#